data_AF-A0A4D9DFP7-F1
#
_entry.id   AF-A0A4D9DFP7-F1
#
_cell.length_a   1.000
_cell.length_b   1.000
_cell.length_c   1.000
_cell.angle_alpha   90.00
_cell.angle_beta   90.00
_cell.angle_gamma   90.00
#
_symmetry.space_group_name_H-M   'P 1'
#
loop_
_entity.id
_entity.type
_entity.pdbx_description
1 polymer ?
#
loop_
_entity_poly.entity_id
_entity_poly.type
_entity_poly.pdbx_seq_one_letter_code
_entity_poly.pdbx_strand_id
1 'polypeptide(L)'
;MYNEALFQDLDRLLVVAHRLEIRVIIPFIDHWEWWGGVSQFAGLFNASFSDFYESSLIKAGFFDFVEYLLMRNNTLTGQLYRDDPTILAWETGNELDYVNDDTTHTNTHLSAPLMLPSLAVMDKWTSELAAFLKKLDPNHLVIDGRLLNNRDVSRMQLLDPHIDLISDHFYPNTNFSFEARLTRMLSFSKRHKPFLVGEFGMVSSQTMDALAKRVIEEPAVAGALLWSLRSHSAQGGFYWHYEYDDFWAYHYLGFDSNPGTEEKKVMAVVEKHAYAIRHQTVPAPTIPRPPNLIDGSTTQAIAWQGSVGAQHYELERKEVALGNQLDTGMTASGADRTSTWQEGKWIRISNNLSDSMNPYVPFMDATAQPGKIYEYRIYAVSSAGRSAPSPTMSIHATSAASRP
;
A
#
# COMPACT_ATOMS: atom_id res chain seq x y z
N MET A 1 28.22 -1.72 -3.41
CA MET A 1 27.62 -2.05 -4.73
C MET A 1 26.13 -2.21 -4.52
N TYR A 2 25.32 -1.48 -5.26
CA TYR A 2 23.87 -1.43 -5.09
C TYR A 2 23.17 -2.50 -5.94
N ASN A 3 22.01 -2.99 -5.51
CA ASN A 3 21.27 -4.05 -6.21
C ASN A 3 20.52 -3.47 -7.42
N GLU A 4 21.12 -3.62 -8.61
CA GLU A 4 20.58 -3.08 -9.86
C GLU A 4 19.16 -3.57 -10.19
N ALA A 5 18.82 -4.82 -9.87
CA ALA A 5 17.51 -5.37 -10.18
C ALA A 5 16.39 -4.63 -9.41
N LEU A 6 16.64 -4.28 -8.14
CA LEU A 6 15.68 -3.50 -7.33
C LEU A 6 15.51 -2.09 -7.90
N PHE A 7 16.58 -1.46 -8.35
CA PHE A 7 16.48 -0.13 -8.94
C PHE A 7 15.83 -0.14 -10.33
N GLN A 8 15.94 -1.22 -11.11
CA GLN A 8 15.17 -1.39 -12.34
C GLN A 8 13.67 -1.50 -12.08
N ASP A 9 13.24 -2.02 -10.93
CA ASP A 9 11.84 -1.99 -10.52
C ASP A 9 11.37 -0.56 -10.18
N LEU A 10 12.22 0.23 -9.51
CA LEU A 10 11.93 1.66 -9.28
C LEU A 10 11.90 2.45 -10.61
N ASP A 11 12.80 2.16 -11.55
CA ASP A 11 12.79 2.77 -12.90
C ASP A 11 11.45 2.51 -13.61
N ARG A 12 10.95 1.26 -13.54
CA ARG A 12 9.65 0.87 -14.10
C ARG A 12 8.50 1.60 -13.41
N LEU A 13 8.53 1.72 -12.08
CA LEU A 13 7.54 2.45 -11.31
C LEU A 13 7.44 3.90 -11.78
N LEU A 14 8.57 4.60 -11.92
CA LEU A 14 8.59 5.99 -12.37
C LEU A 14 8.04 6.14 -13.80
N VAL A 15 8.40 5.22 -14.72
CA VAL A 15 7.84 5.24 -16.09
C VAL A 15 6.31 5.03 -16.08
N VAL A 16 5.80 4.13 -15.25
CA VAL A 16 4.35 3.89 -15.13
C VAL A 16 3.65 5.10 -14.49
N ALA A 17 4.21 5.63 -13.40
CA ALA A 17 3.69 6.82 -12.72
C ALA A 17 3.61 8.02 -13.68
N HIS A 18 4.67 8.26 -14.46
CA HIS A 18 4.69 9.29 -15.49
C HIS A 18 3.53 9.16 -16.48
N ARG A 19 3.34 7.95 -17.04
CA ARG A 19 2.28 7.65 -18.02
C ARG A 19 0.87 7.81 -17.45
N LEU A 20 0.73 7.60 -16.14
CA LEU A 20 -0.54 7.74 -15.40
C LEU A 20 -0.70 9.13 -14.77
N GLU A 21 0.22 10.06 -15.02
CA GLU A 21 0.23 11.41 -14.46
C GLU A 21 0.24 11.42 -12.91
N ILE A 22 0.84 10.39 -12.31
CA ILE A 22 1.04 10.26 -10.87
C ILE A 22 2.41 10.83 -10.51
N ARG A 23 2.46 11.58 -9.42
CA ARG A 23 3.70 12.09 -8.83
C ARG A 23 4.10 11.25 -7.62
N VAL A 24 5.40 11.07 -7.41
CA VAL A 24 5.95 10.15 -6.39
C VAL A 24 6.77 10.92 -5.35
N ILE A 25 6.51 10.70 -4.06
CA ILE A 25 7.37 11.12 -2.95
C ILE A 25 8.22 9.91 -2.56
N ILE A 26 9.53 10.11 -2.40
CA ILE A 26 10.46 9.01 -2.09
C ILE A 26 11.17 9.32 -0.76
N PRO A 27 10.83 8.61 0.34
CA PRO A 27 11.63 8.62 1.56
C PRO A 27 12.92 7.83 1.37
N PHE A 28 14.05 8.36 1.83
CA PHE A 28 15.36 7.71 1.64
C PHE A 28 15.62 6.54 2.59
N ILE A 29 15.04 6.56 3.78
CA ILE A 29 15.28 5.58 4.82
C ILE A 29 14.06 5.46 5.73
N ASP A 30 13.85 4.29 6.31
CA ASP A 30 12.79 4.07 7.29
C ASP A 30 13.34 4.19 8.71
N HIS A 31 12.58 4.82 9.62
CA HIS A 31 12.86 4.77 11.05
C HIS A 31 12.74 3.33 11.58
N TRP A 32 11.73 2.61 11.09
CA TRP A 32 11.42 1.24 11.49
C TRP A 32 12.26 0.21 10.74
N GLU A 33 12.14 -1.07 11.14
CA GLU A 33 12.94 -2.18 10.60
C GLU A 33 12.32 -2.88 9.38
N TRP A 34 11.13 -2.47 8.92
CA TRP A 34 10.34 -3.18 7.90
C TRP A 34 11.10 -3.43 6.59
N TRP A 35 11.91 -2.46 6.16
CA TRP A 35 12.80 -2.58 5.01
C TRP A 35 14.28 -2.45 5.40
N GLY A 36 14.59 -2.78 6.65
CA GLY A 36 15.88 -2.54 7.29
C GLY A 36 15.91 -1.23 8.06
N GLY A 37 15.91 -0.08 7.36
CA GLY A 37 15.88 1.23 8.00
C GLY A 37 17.17 1.64 8.71
N VAL A 38 17.07 2.63 9.60
CA VAL A 38 18.20 3.29 10.28
C VAL A 38 19.11 2.30 11.02
N SER A 39 18.52 1.36 11.76
CA SER A 39 19.28 0.36 12.54
C SER A 39 20.16 -0.51 11.63
N GLN A 40 19.60 -1.01 10.53
CA GLN A 40 20.31 -1.88 9.60
C GLN A 40 21.36 -1.10 8.80
N PHE A 41 21.07 0.16 8.42
CA PHE A 41 22.05 1.01 7.76
C PHE A 41 23.25 1.29 8.67
N ALA A 42 23.02 1.63 9.95
CA ALA A 42 24.10 1.78 10.93
C ALA A 42 24.85 0.46 11.15
N GLY A 43 24.14 -0.67 11.12
CA GLY A 43 24.71 -2.01 11.21
C GLY A 43 25.73 -2.34 10.11
N LEU A 44 25.62 -1.74 8.91
CA LEU A 44 26.64 -1.87 7.86
C LEU A 44 28.02 -1.34 8.29
N PHE A 45 28.06 -0.48 9.30
CA PHE A 45 29.25 0.11 9.89
C PHE A 45 29.60 -0.51 11.26
N ASN A 46 28.96 -1.63 11.64
CA ASN A 46 29.03 -2.23 12.98
C ASN A 46 28.69 -1.23 14.10
N ALA A 47 27.72 -0.35 13.85
CA ALA A 47 27.33 0.73 14.74
C ALA A 47 25.87 0.62 15.19
N SER A 48 25.51 1.44 16.18
CA SER A 48 24.16 1.47 16.77
C SER A 48 23.25 2.49 16.06
N PHE A 49 21.96 2.42 16.37
CA PHE A 49 20.94 3.33 15.81
C PHE A 49 21.30 4.82 15.96
N SER A 50 21.76 5.25 17.14
CA SER A 50 22.10 6.66 17.39
C SER A 50 23.28 7.15 16.54
N ASP A 51 24.22 6.25 16.23
CA ASP A 51 25.42 6.61 15.47
C ASP A 51 25.09 7.06 14.04
N PHE A 52 23.94 6.65 13.49
CA PHE A 52 23.48 7.09 12.17
C PHE A 52 23.38 8.62 12.05
N TYR A 53 22.93 9.28 13.11
CA TYR A 53 22.71 10.72 13.11
C TYR A 53 23.95 11.52 13.51
N GLU A 54 24.90 10.91 14.22
CA GLU A 54 26.03 11.62 14.83
C GLU A 54 27.37 11.32 14.13
N SER A 55 27.60 10.06 13.73
CA SER A 55 28.86 9.61 13.16
C SER A 55 29.09 10.21 11.78
N SER A 56 30.15 11.00 11.66
CA SER A 56 30.56 11.58 10.37
C SER A 56 30.79 10.52 9.29
N LEU A 57 31.30 9.34 9.64
CA LEU A 57 31.52 8.23 8.71
C LEU A 57 30.19 7.66 8.19
N ILE A 58 29.23 7.41 9.07
CA ILE A 58 27.94 6.81 8.70
C ILE A 58 27.11 7.81 7.90
N LYS A 59 27.09 9.09 8.31
CA LYS A 59 26.45 10.16 7.53
C LYS A 59 27.03 10.28 6.13
N ALA A 60 28.36 10.24 5.99
CA ALA A 60 29.00 10.29 4.69
C ALA A 60 28.59 9.09 3.82
N GLY A 61 28.53 7.88 4.38
CA GLY A 61 28.05 6.69 3.67
C GLY A 61 26.58 6.78 3.27
N PHE A 62 25.72 7.38 4.10
CA PHE A 62 24.32 7.62 3.75
C PHE A 62 24.19 8.68 2.65
N PHE A 63 24.96 9.76 2.70
CA PHE A 63 24.93 10.81 1.69
C PHE A 63 25.47 10.31 0.33
N ASP A 64 26.46 9.40 0.34
CA ASP A 64 26.93 8.69 -0.85
C ASP A 64 25.81 7.83 -1.48
N PHE A 65 25.02 7.13 -0.66
CA PHE A 65 23.83 6.42 -1.14
C PHE A 65 22.77 7.35 -1.74
N VAL A 66 22.49 8.46 -1.07
CA VAL A 66 21.55 9.48 -1.57
C VAL A 66 22.03 10.05 -2.90
N GLU A 67 23.33 10.38 -3.02
CA GLU A 67 23.91 10.86 -4.28
C GLU A 67 23.79 9.80 -5.38
N TYR A 68 24.08 8.54 -5.10
CA TYR A 68 23.88 7.44 -6.06
C TYR A 68 22.44 7.38 -6.57
N LEU A 69 21.45 7.53 -5.69
CA LEU A 69 20.04 7.49 -6.08
C LEU A 69 19.65 8.70 -6.95
N LEU A 70 20.04 9.91 -6.55
CA LEU A 70 19.74 11.14 -7.30
C LEU A 70 20.41 11.14 -8.69
N MET A 71 21.63 10.61 -8.76
CA MET A 71 22.43 10.50 -9.99
C MET A 71 22.17 9.20 -10.75
N ARG A 72 21.21 8.38 -10.32
CA ARG A 72 20.84 7.18 -11.05
C ARG A 72 20.26 7.56 -12.39
N ASN A 73 20.77 6.91 -13.43
CA ASN A 73 20.20 6.96 -14.76
C ASN A 73 19.11 5.90 -14.89
N ASN A 74 17.87 6.31 -15.11
CA ASN A 74 16.75 5.39 -15.32
C ASN A 74 17.04 4.52 -16.56
N THR A 75 17.05 3.20 -16.38
CA THR A 75 17.44 2.25 -17.44
C THR A 75 16.49 2.23 -18.64
N LEU A 76 15.27 2.75 -18.49
CA LEU A 76 14.24 2.78 -19.52
C LEU A 76 14.14 4.12 -20.24
N THR A 77 14.45 5.23 -19.57
CA THR A 77 14.31 6.58 -20.13
C THR A 77 15.65 7.25 -20.44
N GLY A 78 16.75 6.81 -19.81
CA GLY A 78 18.05 7.49 -19.91
C GLY A 78 18.12 8.83 -19.18
N GLN A 79 17.13 9.14 -18.32
CA GLN A 79 17.06 10.37 -17.53
C GLN A 79 17.59 10.14 -16.11
N LEU A 80 18.30 11.13 -15.57
CA LEU A 80 18.69 11.14 -14.16
C LEU A 80 17.47 11.37 -13.27
N TYR A 81 17.42 10.72 -12.12
CA TYR A 81 16.30 10.89 -11.17
C TYR A 81 16.15 12.34 -10.70
N ARG A 82 17.25 13.05 -10.44
CA ARG A 82 17.22 14.48 -10.10
C ARG A 82 16.57 15.40 -11.17
N ASP A 83 16.44 14.89 -12.39
CA ASP A 83 15.87 15.62 -13.53
C ASP A 83 14.49 15.05 -13.93
N ASP A 84 13.99 13.98 -13.30
CA ASP A 84 12.72 13.31 -13.65
C ASP A 84 11.51 13.98 -12.96
N PRO A 85 10.65 14.72 -13.69
CA PRO A 85 9.53 15.47 -13.11
C PRO A 85 8.40 14.60 -12.56
N THR A 86 8.52 13.27 -12.66
CA THR A 86 7.60 12.32 -12.05
C THR A 86 7.79 12.25 -10.54
N ILE A 87 9.01 12.49 -10.07
CA ILE A 87 9.30 12.63 -8.65
C ILE A 87 8.78 14.00 -8.21
N LEU A 88 7.97 14.04 -7.15
CA LEU A 88 7.48 15.28 -6.57
C LEU A 88 8.50 15.85 -5.59
N ALA A 89 8.97 14.98 -4.70
CA ALA A 89 9.76 15.34 -3.56
C ALA A 89 10.63 14.19 -3.07
N TRP A 90 11.76 14.56 -2.50
CA TRP A 90 12.59 13.72 -1.68
C TRP A 90 12.22 13.92 -0.21
N GLU A 91 12.04 12.84 0.53
CA GLU A 91 11.75 12.88 1.96
C GLU A 91 12.95 12.33 2.74
N THR A 92 13.37 13.07 3.77
CA THR A 92 14.59 12.76 4.54
C THR A 92 14.60 11.34 5.12
N GLY A 93 13.43 10.83 5.46
CA GLY A 93 13.16 9.45 5.84
C GLY A 93 11.71 9.31 6.31
N ASN A 94 11.23 8.08 6.47
CA ASN A 94 9.91 7.79 7.01
C ASN A 94 9.93 7.80 8.55
N GLU A 95 9.03 8.58 9.16
CA GLU A 95 8.79 8.63 10.60
C GLU A 95 10.03 8.80 11.48
N LEU A 96 11.00 9.61 11.05
CA LEU A 96 12.23 9.81 11.83
C LEU A 96 11.90 10.34 13.24
N ASP A 97 12.33 9.63 14.28
CA ASP A 97 12.02 9.94 15.67
C ASP A 97 13.26 10.42 16.46
N TYR A 98 13.01 11.19 17.53
CA TYR A 98 14.01 11.81 18.39
C TYR A 98 13.51 11.84 19.85
N VAL A 99 14.41 11.94 20.82
CA VAL A 99 14.04 12.02 22.24
C VAL A 99 13.21 13.28 22.49
N ASN A 100 12.09 13.10 23.19
CA ASN A 100 11.34 14.18 23.79
C ASN A 100 11.58 14.20 25.31
N ASP A 101 11.85 15.37 25.87
CA ASP A 101 12.15 15.54 27.30
C ASP A 101 10.94 15.17 28.22
N ASP A 102 9.74 14.97 27.65
CA ASP A 102 8.47 14.85 28.39
C ASP A 102 7.67 13.54 28.15
N THR A 103 8.24 12.51 27.49
CA THR A 103 7.47 11.27 27.25
C THR A 103 8.29 9.99 27.44
N THR A 104 7.77 9.08 28.26
CA THR A 104 8.18 7.68 28.27
C THR A 104 7.90 7.10 26.88
N HIS A 105 8.95 6.66 26.17
CA HIS A 105 8.81 6.03 24.85
C HIS A 105 7.94 4.76 24.96
N THR A 106 6.71 4.82 24.46
CA THR A 106 5.81 3.66 24.36
C THR A 106 5.53 3.28 22.90
N ASN A 107 6.44 3.58 21.97
CA ASN A 107 6.31 3.07 20.59
C ASN A 107 6.70 1.58 20.59
N THR A 108 5.68 0.74 20.63
CA THR A 108 5.73 -0.71 20.90
C THR A 108 6.15 -1.59 19.71
N HIS A 109 6.59 -1.01 18.59
CA HIS A 109 6.95 -1.79 17.39
C HIS A 109 8.46 -2.02 17.23
N LEU A 110 9.27 -1.56 18.18
CA LEU A 110 10.72 -1.72 18.13
C LEU A 110 11.17 -2.93 18.94
N SER A 111 11.96 -3.78 18.29
CA SER A 111 12.54 -5.01 18.84
C SER A 111 13.61 -4.75 19.92
N ALA A 112 14.12 -3.52 20.05
CA ALA A 112 15.11 -3.10 21.04
C ALA A 112 14.92 -1.64 21.51
N PRO A 113 15.39 -1.27 22.72
CA PRO A 113 15.40 0.13 23.15
C PRO A 113 16.34 0.94 22.24
N LEU A 114 15.76 1.80 21.40
CA LEU A 114 16.55 2.73 20.60
C LEU A 114 17.00 3.90 21.49
N MET A 115 18.31 4.18 21.52
CA MET A 115 18.76 5.51 21.91
C MET A 115 18.45 6.46 20.75
N LEU A 116 17.29 7.11 20.83
CA LEU A 116 16.92 8.13 19.85
C LEU A 116 17.89 9.33 19.93
N PRO A 117 18.14 10.04 18.82
CA PRO A 117 18.92 11.28 18.86
C PRO A 117 18.18 12.37 19.66
N SER A 118 18.91 13.34 20.20
CA SER A 118 18.27 14.57 20.72
C SER A 118 17.68 15.40 19.58
N LEU A 119 16.75 16.33 19.89
CA LEU A 119 16.22 17.27 18.90
C LEU A 119 17.34 18.06 18.19
N ALA A 120 18.38 18.49 18.91
CA ALA A 120 19.49 19.24 18.33
C ALA A 120 20.30 18.40 17.32
N VAL A 121 20.49 17.11 17.61
CA VAL A 121 21.17 16.16 16.70
C VAL A 121 20.31 15.91 15.46
N MET A 122 19.02 15.65 15.65
CA MET A 122 18.07 15.44 14.55
C MET A 122 17.96 16.68 13.65
N ASP A 123 17.83 17.86 14.24
CA ASP A 123 17.75 19.13 13.50
C ASP A 123 19.00 19.37 12.65
N LYS A 124 20.18 19.15 13.24
CA LYS A 124 21.46 19.29 12.53
C LYS A 124 21.57 18.30 11.38
N TRP A 125 21.26 17.02 11.61
CA TRP A 125 21.33 15.98 10.60
C TRP A 125 20.38 16.26 9.43
N THR A 126 19.14 16.63 9.73
CA THR A 126 18.11 16.96 8.73
C THR A 126 18.54 18.16 7.88
N SER A 127 19.05 19.21 8.51
CA SER A 127 19.54 20.43 7.83
C SER A 127 20.74 20.13 6.92
N GLU A 128 21.70 19.32 7.37
CA GLU A 128 22.85 18.88 6.57
C GLU A 128 22.41 18.08 5.33
N LEU A 129 21.45 17.16 5.49
CA LEU A 129 20.92 16.37 4.38
C LEU A 129 20.13 17.24 3.39
N ALA A 130 19.24 18.12 3.88
CA ALA A 130 18.45 19.00 3.03
C ALA A 130 19.35 19.92 2.18
N ALA A 131 20.39 20.50 2.78
CA ALA A 131 21.37 21.32 2.06
C ALA A 131 22.15 20.50 1.00
N PHE A 132 22.51 19.25 1.33
CA PHE A 132 23.16 18.33 0.38
C PHE A 132 22.25 17.99 -0.81
N LEU A 133 20.98 17.67 -0.55
CA LEU A 133 19.98 17.40 -1.58
C LEU A 133 19.84 18.59 -2.52
N LYS A 134 19.58 19.80 -2.00
CA LYS A 134 19.40 21.01 -2.83
C LYS A 134 20.63 21.38 -3.65
N LYS A 135 21.83 20.99 -3.22
CA LYS A 135 23.06 21.19 -3.98
C LYS A 135 23.14 20.25 -5.19
N LEU A 136 22.69 19.01 -5.06
CA LEU A 136 22.74 18.00 -6.13
C LEU A 136 21.51 18.06 -7.07
N ASP A 137 20.37 18.40 -6.50
CA ASP A 137 19.06 18.46 -7.11
C ASP A 137 18.36 19.76 -6.68
N PRO A 138 18.48 20.84 -7.47
CA PRO A 138 17.79 22.09 -7.21
C PRO A 138 16.32 22.08 -7.67
N ASN A 139 15.85 21.00 -8.30
CA ASN A 139 14.54 20.94 -8.98
C ASN A 139 13.44 20.40 -8.06
N HIS A 140 13.72 19.29 -7.35
CA HIS A 140 12.72 18.61 -6.54
C HIS A 140 12.50 19.24 -5.17
N LEU A 141 11.30 19.06 -4.63
CA LEU A 141 10.96 19.48 -3.27
C LEU A 141 11.67 18.58 -2.25
N VAL A 142 11.94 19.12 -1.07
CA VAL A 142 12.48 18.38 0.09
C VAL A 142 11.48 18.45 1.23
N ILE A 143 11.12 17.28 1.75
CA ILE A 143 10.20 17.10 2.87
C ILE A 143 11.01 16.59 4.07
N ASP A 144 10.80 17.19 5.24
CA ASP A 144 11.26 16.60 6.49
C ASP A 144 10.26 15.54 6.96
N GLY A 145 10.64 14.26 6.86
CA GLY A 145 9.78 13.12 7.19
C GLY A 145 9.88 12.69 8.65
N ARG A 146 9.97 13.66 9.54
CA ARG A 146 9.98 13.45 10.99
C ARG A 146 8.57 13.19 11.50
N LEU A 147 8.41 12.21 12.39
CA LEU A 147 7.15 11.98 13.08
C LEU A 147 7.02 12.97 14.25
N LEU A 148 5.99 13.82 14.30
CA LEU A 148 5.84 14.81 15.37
C LEU A 148 4.95 14.29 16.50
N ASN A 149 3.87 13.58 16.19
CA ASN A 149 2.92 13.04 17.18
C ASN A 149 2.37 14.11 18.15
N ASN A 150 2.90 14.17 19.37
CA ASN A 150 2.49 15.11 20.42
C ASN A 150 3.43 16.34 20.49
N ARG A 151 4.35 16.48 19.53
CA ARG A 151 5.41 17.50 19.52
C ARG A 151 5.09 18.63 18.56
N ASP A 152 5.81 19.73 18.75
CA ASP A 152 5.71 20.92 17.91
C ASP A 152 6.72 20.90 16.78
N VAL A 153 6.38 21.62 15.70
CA VAL A 153 7.30 21.86 14.60
C VAL A 153 8.52 22.65 15.12
N SER A 154 9.71 22.13 14.89
CA SER A 154 10.94 22.78 15.37
C SER A 154 11.24 24.08 14.60
N ARG A 155 12.02 24.97 15.22
CA ARG A 155 12.47 26.20 14.56
C ARG A 155 13.30 25.91 13.31
N MET A 156 14.08 24.82 13.30
CA MET A 156 14.86 24.40 12.13
C MET A 156 13.93 24.06 10.98
N GLN A 157 12.91 23.22 11.22
CA GLN A 157 11.93 22.82 10.20
C GLN A 157 11.25 24.04 9.55
N LEU A 158 10.93 25.07 10.35
CA LEU A 158 10.30 26.30 9.87
C LEU A 158 11.24 27.21 9.05
N LEU A 159 12.53 27.26 9.39
CA LEU A 159 13.43 28.31 8.90
C LEU A 159 14.52 27.83 7.94
N ASP A 160 14.82 26.53 7.87
CA ASP A 160 15.82 26.02 6.94
C ASP A 160 15.38 26.26 5.49
N PRO A 161 16.13 27.01 4.66
CA PRO A 161 15.72 27.33 3.30
C PRO A 161 15.74 26.11 2.35
N HIS A 162 16.32 24.98 2.77
CA HIS A 162 16.45 23.79 1.94
C HIS A 162 15.30 22.79 2.13
N ILE A 163 14.42 23.02 3.10
CA ILE A 163 13.20 22.22 3.32
C ILE A 163 12.00 22.98 2.76
N ASP A 164 11.24 22.38 1.87
CA ASP A 164 10.12 23.05 1.19
C ASP A 164 8.76 22.80 1.85
N LEU A 165 8.57 21.61 2.44
CA LEU A 165 7.32 21.24 3.11
C LEU A 165 7.59 20.66 4.50
N ILE A 166 6.63 20.88 5.40
CA ILE A 166 6.58 20.24 6.71
C ILE A 166 5.55 19.13 6.63
N SER A 167 5.90 17.92 7.08
CA SER A 167 5.02 16.76 7.14
C SER A 167 4.81 16.31 8.59
N ASP A 168 3.68 15.65 8.85
CA ASP A 168 3.46 14.82 10.04
C ASP A 168 2.41 13.75 9.73
N HIS A 169 2.41 12.68 10.53
CA HIS A 169 1.53 11.52 10.35
C HIS A 169 0.42 11.49 11.41
N PHE A 170 -0.79 11.20 10.95
CA PHE A 170 -2.01 11.34 11.72
C PHE A 170 -2.60 9.95 11.99
N TYR A 171 -2.17 9.39 13.12
CA TYR A 171 -2.65 8.13 13.68
C TYR A 171 -3.32 8.34 15.04
N PRO A 172 -4.21 7.42 15.47
CA PRO A 172 -4.75 7.41 16.84
C PRO A 172 -3.64 7.25 17.90
N ASN A 173 -4.02 7.28 19.18
CA ASN A 173 -3.12 7.15 20.35
C ASN A 173 -2.26 8.38 20.66
N THR A 174 -2.86 9.55 20.46
CA THR A 174 -2.18 10.83 20.65
C THR A 174 -3.08 11.78 21.43
N ASN A 175 -2.52 12.87 21.96
CA ASN A 175 -3.24 13.79 22.84
C ASN A 175 -4.22 14.71 22.10
N PHE A 176 -4.30 14.61 20.77
CA PHE A 176 -5.05 15.52 19.92
C PHE A 176 -5.94 14.73 18.95
N SER A 177 -7.15 15.22 18.71
CA SER A 177 -7.90 14.78 17.52
C SER A 177 -7.15 15.21 16.25
N PHE A 178 -7.46 14.60 15.12
CA PHE A 178 -6.84 14.98 13.84
C PHE A 178 -7.04 16.46 13.51
N GLU A 179 -8.23 17.02 13.74
CA GLU A 179 -8.49 18.45 13.52
C GLU A 179 -7.70 19.35 14.47
N ALA A 180 -7.58 18.97 15.75
CA ALA A 180 -6.80 19.71 16.72
C ALA A 180 -5.30 19.67 16.39
N ARG A 181 -4.80 18.50 15.96
CA ARG A 181 -3.42 18.34 15.49
C ARG A 181 -3.15 19.20 14.26
N LEU A 182 -4.03 19.16 13.25
CA LEU A 182 -3.88 20.01 12.06
C LEU A 182 -3.87 21.49 12.44
N THR A 183 -4.80 21.93 13.29
CA THR A 183 -4.85 23.31 13.78
C THR A 183 -3.54 23.69 14.50
N ARG A 184 -2.99 22.80 15.32
CA ARG A 184 -1.73 22.99 16.03
C ARG A 184 -0.56 23.12 15.04
N MET A 185 -0.42 22.19 14.10
CA MET A 185 0.65 22.22 13.09
C MET A 185 0.63 23.51 12.27
N LEU A 186 -0.56 23.91 11.83
CA LEU A 186 -0.78 25.15 11.08
C LEU A 186 -0.47 26.41 11.88
N SER A 187 -0.58 26.37 13.22
CA SER A 187 -0.19 27.52 14.05
C SER A 187 1.30 27.84 13.94
N PHE A 188 2.13 26.84 13.59
CA PHE A 188 3.55 26.99 13.33
C PHE A 188 3.85 27.18 11.83
N SER A 189 3.39 26.25 10.99
CA SER A 189 3.83 26.12 9.60
C SER A 189 3.23 27.17 8.67
N LYS A 190 1.97 27.57 8.87
CA LYS A 190 1.17 28.36 7.90
C LYS A 190 1.82 29.67 7.45
N ARG A 191 2.66 30.29 8.30
CA ARG A 191 3.37 31.55 7.99
C ARG A 191 4.75 31.35 7.37
N HIS A 192 5.18 30.10 7.22
CA HIS A 192 6.53 29.72 6.82
C HIS A 192 6.51 28.82 5.59
N LYS A 193 5.82 27.68 5.65
CA LYS A 193 5.86 26.61 4.64
C LYS A 193 4.52 25.88 4.54
N PRO A 194 4.17 25.33 3.35
CA PRO A 194 3.04 24.42 3.22
C PRO A 194 3.18 23.20 4.14
N PHE A 195 2.04 22.69 4.59
CA PHE A 195 1.95 21.51 5.44
C PHE A 195 1.38 20.33 4.66
N LEU A 196 1.97 19.15 4.80
CA LEU A 196 1.48 17.89 4.24
C LEU A 196 1.03 16.98 5.39
N VAL A 197 -0.19 16.43 5.30
CA VAL A 197 -0.55 15.28 6.13
C VAL A 197 0.05 14.05 5.44
N GLY A 198 1.29 13.72 5.80
CA GLY A 198 2.12 12.73 5.11
C GLY A 198 1.52 11.33 5.15
N GLU A 199 0.86 11.00 6.25
CA GLU A 199 0.06 9.79 6.41
C GLU A 199 -1.15 10.10 7.28
N PHE A 200 -2.29 9.47 7.00
CA PHE A 200 -3.42 9.43 7.94
C PHE A 200 -4.19 8.13 7.81
N GLY A 201 -4.68 7.60 8.93
CA GLY A 201 -5.26 6.26 8.92
C GLY A 201 -5.90 5.84 10.25
N MET A 202 -6.55 4.68 10.21
CA MET A 202 -6.89 3.89 11.40
C MET A 202 -7.84 4.58 12.38
N VAL A 203 -8.81 5.31 11.84
CA VAL A 203 -9.90 5.96 12.58
C VAL A 203 -11.21 5.78 11.81
N SER A 204 -12.34 6.12 12.44
CA SER A 204 -13.66 6.01 11.80
C SER A 204 -13.76 6.86 10.52
N SER A 205 -14.64 6.44 9.61
CA SER A 205 -14.92 7.17 8.37
C SER A 205 -15.40 8.60 8.61
N GLN A 206 -16.05 8.87 9.76
CA GLN A 206 -16.44 10.22 10.16
C GLN A 206 -15.23 11.11 10.48
N THR A 207 -14.24 10.60 11.20
CA THR A 207 -13.00 11.33 11.50
C THR A 207 -12.20 11.57 10.21
N MET A 208 -12.14 10.59 9.31
CA MET A 208 -11.53 10.74 7.98
C MET A 208 -12.21 11.87 7.18
N ASP A 209 -13.54 11.92 7.17
CA ASP A 209 -14.30 12.94 6.43
C ASP A 209 -14.08 14.35 7.00
N ALA A 210 -14.00 14.49 8.32
CA ALA A 210 -13.72 15.77 8.98
C ALA A 210 -12.31 16.28 8.64
N LEU A 211 -11.29 15.43 8.73
CA LEU A 211 -9.92 15.79 8.33
C LEU A 211 -9.86 16.19 6.85
N ALA A 212 -10.43 15.37 5.96
CA ALA A 212 -10.37 15.62 4.52
C ALA A 212 -11.06 16.94 4.11
N LYS A 213 -12.18 17.30 4.75
CA LYS A 213 -12.79 18.64 4.58
C LYS A 213 -11.84 19.76 4.98
N ARG A 214 -11.17 19.61 6.13
CA ARG A 214 -10.23 20.63 6.61
C ARG A 214 -9.01 20.77 5.70
N VAL A 215 -8.52 19.67 5.12
CA VAL A 215 -7.46 19.66 4.12
C VAL A 215 -7.88 20.45 2.87
N ILE A 216 -9.12 20.29 2.41
CA ILE A 216 -9.66 21.03 1.26
C ILE A 216 -9.84 22.53 1.57
N GLU A 217 -10.32 22.86 2.76
CA GLU A 217 -10.68 24.23 3.16
C GLU A 217 -9.46 25.10 3.51
N GLU A 218 -8.32 24.51 3.85
CA GLU A 218 -7.14 25.22 4.31
C GLU A 218 -6.07 25.36 3.22
N PRO A 219 -5.85 26.56 2.65
CA PRO A 219 -4.87 26.76 1.57
C PRO A 219 -3.42 26.46 1.95
N ALA A 220 -3.10 26.45 3.24
CA ALA A 220 -1.76 26.12 3.72
C ALA A 220 -1.46 24.61 3.75
N VAL A 221 -2.47 23.76 3.53
CA VAL A 221 -2.30 22.30 3.47
C VAL A 221 -2.16 21.87 2.01
N ALA A 222 -1.03 21.24 1.69
CA ALA A 222 -0.69 20.79 0.34
C ALA A 222 -1.44 19.51 -0.07
N GLY A 223 -1.86 18.71 0.91
CA GLY A 223 -2.58 17.46 0.68
C GLY A 223 -2.58 16.54 1.89
N ALA A 224 -3.15 15.36 1.70
CA ALA A 224 -3.14 14.27 2.68
C ALA A 224 -3.04 12.92 1.96
N LEU A 225 -2.25 11.99 2.50
CA LEU A 225 -2.04 10.66 1.91
C LEU A 225 -2.56 9.57 2.87
N LEU A 226 -3.49 8.73 2.38
CA LEU A 226 -4.08 7.66 3.19
C LEU A 226 -3.04 6.55 3.42
N TRP A 227 -2.88 6.14 4.68
CA TRP A 227 -2.15 4.92 5.03
C TRP A 227 -3.11 3.76 5.36
N SER A 228 -3.02 2.60 4.71
CA SER A 228 -2.30 2.36 3.45
C SER A 228 -3.20 1.67 2.43
N LEU A 229 -3.06 2.05 1.16
CA LEU A 229 -3.77 1.41 0.05
C LEU A 229 -2.89 0.29 -0.52
N ARG A 230 -3.43 -0.92 -0.67
CA ARG A 230 -2.72 -2.06 -1.29
C ARG A 230 -3.39 -2.49 -2.59
N SER A 231 -2.56 -2.83 -3.58
CA SER A 231 -3.01 -3.27 -4.89
C SER A 231 -3.37 -4.76 -4.88
N HIS A 232 -4.07 -5.19 -5.92
CA HIS A 232 -4.17 -6.61 -6.25
C HIS A 232 -2.77 -7.24 -6.38
N SER A 233 -2.65 -8.49 -5.94
CA SER A 233 -1.44 -9.30 -6.07
C SER A 233 -1.45 -10.08 -7.38
N ALA A 234 -0.28 -10.24 -8.00
CA ALA A 234 -0.12 -11.09 -9.19
C ALA A 234 -0.43 -12.57 -8.90
N GLN A 235 -0.30 -12.98 -7.64
CA GLN A 235 -0.62 -14.34 -7.14
C GLN A 235 -2.09 -14.49 -6.71
N GLY A 236 -2.89 -13.44 -6.90
CA GLY A 236 -4.31 -13.40 -6.58
C GLY A 236 -4.62 -12.80 -5.22
N GLY A 237 -5.84 -12.31 -5.08
CA GLY A 237 -6.21 -11.46 -3.94
C GLY A 237 -5.52 -10.09 -3.97
N PHE A 238 -5.40 -9.47 -2.82
CA PHE A 238 -4.62 -8.24 -2.62
C PHE A 238 -3.25 -8.53 -2.01
N TYR A 239 -2.34 -7.56 -2.04
CA TYR A 239 -1.27 -7.49 -1.06
C TYR A 239 -1.84 -7.13 0.30
N TRP A 240 -1.39 -7.81 1.36
CA TRP A 240 -1.92 -7.60 2.70
C TRP A 240 -0.86 -7.04 3.63
N HIS A 241 -1.31 -6.19 4.53
CA HIS A 241 -0.53 -5.70 5.64
C HIS A 241 -1.45 -5.58 6.86
N TYR A 242 -1.09 -6.27 7.93
CA TYR A 242 -1.69 -6.03 9.24
C TYR A 242 -1.02 -4.78 9.82
N GLU A 243 -1.82 -3.84 10.28
CA GLU A 243 -1.32 -2.60 10.86
C GLU A 243 -1.18 -2.80 12.39
N TYR A 244 -2.20 -2.41 13.16
CA TYR A 244 -2.33 -2.67 14.60
C TYR A 244 -3.80 -2.54 15.02
N ASP A 245 -4.16 -2.97 16.24
CA ASP A 245 -5.52 -2.86 16.80
C ASP A 245 -6.63 -3.33 15.84
N ASP A 246 -6.37 -4.45 15.15
CA ASP A 246 -7.25 -5.07 14.15
C ASP A 246 -7.50 -4.23 12.88
N PHE A 247 -6.71 -3.19 12.64
CA PHE A 247 -6.65 -2.52 11.35
C PHE A 247 -5.80 -3.32 10.36
N TRP A 248 -6.34 -3.40 9.15
CA TRP A 248 -5.66 -3.95 7.97
C TRP A 248 -5.57 -2.87 6.91
N ALA A 249 -4.63 -3.04 5.99
CA ALA A 249 -4.54 -2.20 4.81
C ALA A 249 -5.88 -2.09 4.07
N TYR A 250 -6.08 -0.92 3.46
CA TYR A 250 -7.25 -0.60 2.66
C TYR A 250 -7.08 -1.07 1.22
N HIS A 251 -8.20 -1.37 0.57
CA HIS A 251 -8.28 -1.81 -0.82
C HIS A 251 -9.22 -0.92 -1.61
N TYR A 252 -8.91 -0.66 -2.88
CA TYR A 252 -9.71 0.25 -3.70
C TYR A 252 -11.17 -0.23 -3.85
N LEU A 253 -12.09 0.74 -3.67
CA LEU A 253 -13.52 0.64 -3.36
C LEU A 253 -13.91 0.10 -1.98
N GLY A 254 -13.04 -0.68 -1.34
CA GLY A 254 -13.26 -1.26 -0.03
C GLY A 254 -14.23 -2.44 0.00
N PHE A 255 -14.12 -3.29 1.02
CA PHE A 255 -14.83 -4.55 1.09
C PHE A 255 -15.44 -4.80 2.47
N ASP A 256 -16.53 -5.58 2.51
CA ASP A 256 -17.17 -5.98 3.78
C ASP A 256 -16.35 -7.04 4.54
N SER A 257 -15.36 -7.61 3.86
CA SER A 257 -14.51 -8.68 4.36
C SER A 257 -13.46 -8.21 5.36
N ASN A 258 -13.28 -6.90 5.52
CA ASN A 258 -12.42 -6.28 6.52
C ASN A 258 -13.31 -5.68 7.64
N PRO A 259 -14.00 -6.52 8.43
CA PRO A 259 -14.91 -6.05 9.47
C PRO A 259 -14.11 -5.33 10.58
N GLY A 260 -14.58 -4.15 11.00
CA GLY A 260 -13.96 -3.38 12.08
C GLY A 260 -13.33 -2.06 11.63
N THR A 261 -12.94 -1.95 10.35
CA THR A 261 -12.21 -0.76 9.84
C THR A 261 -13.08 0.25 9.09
N GLU A 262 -14.38 -0.04 8.94
CA GLU A 262 -15.30 0.70 8.07
C GLU A 262 -14.77 0.90 6.63
N GLU A 263 -13.94 -0.02 6.11
CA GLU A 263 -13.16 0.14 4.89
C GLU A 263 -13.97 0.73 3.71
N LYS A 264 -15.15 0.16 3.40
CA LYS A 264 -16.02 0.70 2.33
C LYS A 264 -16.37 2.19 2.53
N LYS A 265 -16.69 2.58 3.76
CA LYS A 265 -17.03 3.98 4.07
C LYS A 265 -15.79 4.87 3.99
N VAL A 266 -14.65 4.39 4.53
CA VAL A 266 -13.37 5.12 4.46
C VAL A 266 -12.96 5.35 3.02
N MET A 267 -13.01 4.32 2.17
CA MET A 267 -12.66 4.44 0.76
C MET A 267 -13.62 5.35 -0.01
N ALA A 268 -14.91 5.32 0.30
CA ALA A 268 -15.87 6.26 -0.28
C ALA A 268 -15.58 7.73 0.13
N VAL A 269 -15.15 7.96 1.37
CA VAL A 269 -14.73 9.29 1.85
C VAL A 269 -13.47 9.75 1.11
N VAL A 270 -12.45 8.91 1.03
CA VAL A 270 -11.18 9.21 0.37
C VAL A 270 -11.40 9.50 -1.12
N GLU A 271 -12.17 8.67 -1.82
CA GLU A 271 -12.50 8.86 -3.23
C GLU A 271 -13.25 10.19 -3.44
N LYS A 272 -14.32 10.43 -2.68
CA LYS A 272 -15.10 11.67 -2.76
C LYS A 272 -14.23 12.91 -2.63
N HIS A 273 -13.36 12.96 -1.63
CA HIS A 273 -12.52 14.13 -1.37
C HIS A 273 -11.37 14.27 -2.36
N ALA A 274 -10.78 13.17 -2.84
CA ALA A 274 -9.76 13.19 -3.90
C ALA A 274 -10.29 13.78 -5.21
N TYR A 275 -11.56 13.54 -5.57
CA TYR A 275 -12.21 14.21 -6.70
C TYR A 275 -12.56 15.67 -6.37
N ALA A 276 -13.05 15.96 -5.17
CA ALA A 276 -13.40 17.32 -4.75
C ALA A 276 -12.19 18.29 -4.77
N ILE A 277 -11.01 17.84 -4.34
CA ILE A 277 -9.74 18.61 -4.41
C ILE A 277 -9.43 19.06 -5.84
N ARG A 278 -9.81 18.26 -6.84
CA ARG A 278 -9.59 18.54 -8.26
C ARG A 278 -10.78 19.23 -8.93
N HIS A 279 -11.77 19.67 -8.15
CA HIS A 279 -13.04 20.22 -8.64
C HIS A 279 -13.78 19.28 -9.60
N GLN A 280 -13.69 17.98 -9.34
CA GLN A 280 -14.33 16.93 -10.12
C GLN A 280 -15.37 16.19 -9.28
N THR A 281 -16.29 15.51 -9.95
CA THR A 281 -17.22 14.57 -9.32
C THR A 281 -16.68 13.16 -9.46
N VAL A 282 -16.98 12.30 -8.47
CA VAL A 282 -16.70 10.87 -8.57
C VAL A 282 -17.39 10.32 -9.83
N PRO A 283 -16.64 9.66 -10.75
CA PRO A 283 -17.23 9.09 -11.95
C PRO A 283 -18.19 7.96 -11.60
N ALA A 284 -19.16 7.71 -12.47
CA ALA A 284 -20.02 6.55 -12.32
C ALA A 284 -19.17 5.26 -12.37
N PRO A 285 -19.50 4.24 -11.55
CA PRO A 285 -18.83 2.95 -11.65
C PRO A 285 -18.91 2.38 -13.07
N THR A 286 -17.88 1.65 -13.47
CA THR A 286 -17.82 0.98 -14.77
C THR A 286 -17.84 -0.52 -14.58
N ILE A 287 -18.36 -1.26 -15.57
CA ILE A 287 -18.23 -2.72 -15.59
C ILE A 287 -16.73 -3.06 -15.57
N PRO A 288 -16.25 -3.85 -14.58
CA PRO A 288 -14.84 -4.18 -14.48
C PRO A 288 -14.38 -5.00 -15.69
N ARG A 289 -13.07 -5.00 -15.94
CA ARG A 289 -12.50 -5.94 -16.91
C ARG A 289 -12.71 -7.38 -16.44
N PRO A 290 -12.77 -8.36 -17.36
CA PRO A 290 -12.79 -9.77 -16.98
C PRO A 290 -11.55 -10.12 -16.16
N PRO A 291 -11.70 -10.86 -15.04
CA PRO A 291 -10.57 -11.38 -14.27
C PRO A 291 -9.85 -12.50 -15.04
N ASN A 292 -8.66 -12.87 -14.57
CA ASN A 292 -7.92 -14.02 -15.09
C ASN A 292 -7.74 -15.05 -13.97
N LEU A 293 -8.11 -16.30 -14.24
CA LEU A 293 -7.74 -17.41 -13.37
C LEU A 293 -6.22 -17.64 -13.42
N ILE A 294 -5.63 -17.99 -12.29
CA ILE A 294 -4.18 -18.17 -12.16
C ILE A 294 -3.81 -19.64 -12.40
N ASP A 295 -2.81 -19.85 -13.26
CA ASP A 295 -2.26 -21.17 -13.55
C ASP A 295 -1.78 -21.85 -12.28
N GLY A 296 -2.05 -23.16 -12.17
CA GLY A 296 -1.81 -23.93 -10.95
C GLY A 296 -2.96 -23.91 -9.94
N SER A 297 -4.07 -23.25 -10.26
CA SER A 297 -5.31 -23.37 -9.47
C SER A 297 -5.76 -24.83 -9.35
N THR A 298 -6.27 -25.18 -8.18
CA THR A 298 -6.85 -26.51 -7.88
C THR A 298 -8.28 -26.35 -7.39
N THR A 299 -9.05 -27.44 -7.30
CA THR A 299 -10.40 -27.39 -6.72
C THR A 299 -10.38 -26.98 -5.24
N GLN A 300 -9.24 -27.13 -4.56
CA GLN A 300 -9.06 -26.68 -3.18
C GLN A 300 -8.59 -25.22 -3.08
N ALA A 301 -8.17 -24.65 -4.20
CA ALA A 301 -7.49 -23.37 -4.25
C ALA A 301 -7.59 -22.74 -5.65
N ILE A 302 -8.78 -22.22 -5.97
CA ILE A 302 -9.03 -21.47 -7.21
C ILE A 302 -8.65 -20.01 -7.02
N ALA A 303 -7.53 -19.60 -7.61
CA ALA A 303 -6.98 -18.25 -7.52
C ALA A 303 -7.23 -17.45 -8.81
N TRP A 304 -7.34 -16.13 -8.68
CA TRP A 304 -7.52 -15.23 -9.83
C TRP A 304 -6.83 -13.90 -9.60
N GLN A 305 -6.38 -13.29 -10.68
CA GLN A 305 -5.96 -11.89 -10.71
C GLN A 305 -7.19 -11.00 -10.63
N GLY A 306 -7.21 -10.11 -9.65
CA GLY A 306 -8.32 -9.21 -9.42
C GLY A 306 -8.51 -8.17 -10.53
N SER A 307 -9.69 -7.56 -10.55
CA SER A 307 -10.09 -6.56 -11.54
C SER A 307 -10.40 -5.24 -10.84
N VAL A 308 -9.71 -4.17 -11.24
CA VAL A 308 -9.97 -2.82 -10.71
C VAL A 308 -11.45 -2.45 -10.91
N GLY A 309 -12.10 -2.03 -9.83
CA GLY A 309 -13.53 -1.69 -9.81
C GLY A 309 -14.46 -2.86 -9.48
N ALA A 310 -13.94 -4.08 -9.32
CA ALA A 310 -14.74 -5.21 -8.82
C ALA A 310 -15.10 -5.01 -7.34
N GLN A 311 -16.36 -5.23 -7.02
CA GLN A 311 -16.88 -5.22 -5.64
C GLN A 311 -17.06 -6.64 -5.10
N HIS A 312 -17.26 -7.60 -6.00
CA HIS A 312 -17.25 -9.04 -5.72
C HIS A 312 -17.06 -9.82 -7.04
N TYR A 313 -16.96 -11.13 -6.92
CA TYR A 313 -16.83 -12.05 -8.04
C TYR A 313 -17.87 -13.16 -7.98
N GLU A 314 -18.25 -13.63 -9.17
CA GLU A 314 -19.07 -14.83 -9.33
C GLU A 314 -18.24 -15.93 -10.00
N LEU A 315 -18.38 -17.15 -9.52
CA LEU A 315 -17.67 -18.31 -10.05
C LEU A 315 -18.67 -19.31 -10.63
N GLU A 316 -18.42 -19.71 -11.87
CA GLU A 316 -19.17 -20.74 -12.56
C GLU A 316 -18.27 -21.93 -12.89
N ARG A 317 -18.87 -23.11 -12.88
CA ARG A 317 -18.24 -24.39 -13.16
C ARG A 317 -19.09 -25.20 -14.12
N LYS A 318 -18.47 -25.99 -14.98
CA LYS A 318 -19.13 -27.14 -15.64
C LYS A 318 -18.28 -28.39 -15.49
N GLU A 319 -18.92 -29.54 -15.33
CA GLU A 319 -18.23 -30.83 -15.45
C GLU A 319 -17.96 -31.12 -16.92
N VAL A 320 -16.73 -31.56 -17.22
CA VAL A 320 -16.32 -31.98 -18.55
C VAL A 320 -16.53 -33.49 -18.64
N ALA A 321 -17.32 -33.91 -19.62
CA ALA A 321 -17.43 -35.31 -20.01
C ALA A 321 -16.03 -35.88 -20.25
N LEU A 322 -15.63 -36.89 -19.48
CA LEU A 322 -14.51 -37.74 -19.89
C LEU A 322 -14.98 -38.50 -21.12
N GLY A 323 -14.77 -37.95 -22.31
CA GLY A 323 -15.07 -38.63 -23.57
C GLY A 323 -14.48 -40.03 -23.49
N ASN A 324 -15.36 -41.06 -23.54
CA ASN A 324 -15.08 -42.47 -23.31
C ASN A 324 -13.61 -42.89 -23.54
N GLN A 325 -12.77 -42.83 -22.53
CA GLN A 325 -11.55 -43.63 -22.33
C GLN A 325 -11.03 -43.45 -20.90
N LEU A 326 -11.81 -43.89 -19.90
CA LEU A 326 -11.23 -44.39 -18.66
C LEU A 326 -12.01 -45.64 -18.29
N ASP A 327 -11.45 -46.79 -18.70
CA ASP A 327 -11.83 -48.11 -18.22
C ASP A 327 -11.39 -48.23 -16.76
N THR A 328 -12.15 -47.63 -15.86
CA THR A 328 -12.02 -47.88 -14.42
C THR A 328 -13.32 -48.50 -13.98
N GLY A 329 -13.36 -49.84 -13.96
CA GLY A 329 -14.50 -50.67 -13.57
C GLY A 329 -14.96 -50.45 -12.12
N MET A 330 -15.54 -49.29 -11.84
CA MET A 330 -16.20 -48.96 -10.59
C MET A 330 -17.58 -48.38 -10.87
N THR A 331 -18.60 -49.17 -10.55
CA THR A 331 -20.00 -48.78 -10.55
C THR A 331 -20.26 -47.83 -9.39
N ALA A 332 -20.70 -46.59 -9.66
CA ALA A 332 -21.14 -45.66 -8.64
C ALA A 332 -22.62 -45.91 -8.26
N SER A 333 -22.85 -46.24 -6.99
CA SER A 333 -24.17 -46.30 -6.37
C SER A 333 -24.47 -45.00 -5.60
N GLY A 334 -25.55 -44.32 -6.00
CA GLY A 334 -26.44 -43.46 -5.19
C GLY A 334 -25.86 -42.40 -4.25
N ALA A 335 -26.19 -41.12 -4.48
CA ALA A 335 -27.17 -40.38 -3.67
C ALA A 335 -27.29 -38.89 -4.07
N ASP A 336 -28.54 -38.44 -4.01
CA ASP A 336 -29.09 -37.09 -3.88
C ASP A 336 -28.89 -36.04 -4.98
N ARG A 337 -29.99 -35.82 -5.71
CA ARG A 337 -30.18 -34.82 -6.77
C ARG A 337 -31.20 -33.80 -6.29
N THR A 338 -30.74 -32.71 -5.67
CA THR A 338 -31.54 -31.48 -5.53
C THR A 338 -30.78 -30.25 -6.03
N SER A 339 -30.20 -30.37 -7.22
CA SER A 339 -30.21 -29.34 -8.26
C SER A 339 -29.98 -30.06 -9.60
N THR A 340 -30.71 -29.67 -10.64
CA THR A 340 -30.79 -30.41 -11.91
C THR A 340 -29.51 -30.26 -12.73
N TRP A 341 -28.53 -31.10 -12.41
CA TRP A 341 -27.29 -31.29 -13.16
C TRP A 341 -27.57 -31.82 -14.57
N GLN A 342 -26.95 -31.18 -15.57
CA GLN A 342 -26.86 -31.67 -16.95
C GLN A 342 -25.41 -31.49 -17.41
N GLU A 343 -24.86 -32.54 -18.03
CA GLU A 343 -23.51 -32.54 -18.58
C GLU A 343 -23.29 -31.36 -19.54
N GLY A 344 -22.13 -30.69 -19.45
CA GLY A 344 -21.80 -29.53 -20.27
C GLY A 344 -22.51 -28.21 -19.89
N LYS A 345 -23.39 -28.20 -18.88
CA LYS A 345 -24.06 -26.99 -18.40
C LYS A 345 -23.20 -26.26 -17.36
N TRP A 346 -22.99 -24.96 -17.56
CA TRP A 346 -22.43 -24.08 -16.54
C TRP A 346 -23.41 -23.93 -15.38
N ILE A 347 -22.93 -24.24 -14.18
CA ILE A 347 -23.60 -23.94 -12.93
C ILE A 347 -22.84 -22.85 -12.18
N ARG A 348 -23.56 -22.02 -11.43
CA ARG A 348 -22.95 -21.04 -10.54
C ARG A 348 -22.68 -21.68 -9.21
N ILE A 349 -21.43 -21.66 -8.77
CA ILE A 349 -20.99 -22.25 -7.50
C ILE A 349 -20.69 -21.19 -6.44
N SER A 350 -20.52 -19.92 -6.84
CA SER A 350 -20.52 -18.78 -5.93
C SER A 350 -21.01 -17.51 -6.63
N ASN A 351 -21.66 -16.62 -5.89
CA ASN A 351 -22.23 -15.37 -6.38
C ASN A 351 -21.70 -14.10 -5.67
N ASN A 352 -20.85 -14.24 -4.66
CA ASN A 352 -20.37 -13.10 -3.88
C ASN A 352 -18.99 -13.38 -3.25
N LEU A 353 -18.02 -13.76 -4.10
CA LEU A 353 -16.65 -13.92 -3.65
C LEU A 353 -15.99 -12.56 -3.46
N SER A 354 -15.26 -12.41 -2.36
CA SER A 354 -14.38 -11.26 -2.10
C SER A 354 -12.94 -11.75 -2.17
N ASP A 355 -12.14 -11.10 -3.00
CA ASP A 355 -10.69 -11.31 -3.14
C ASP A 355 -9.88 -10.59 -2.03
N SER A 356 -10.59 -9.91 -1.11
CA SER A 356 -10.08 -9.28 0.10
C SER A 356 -10.47 -10.03 1.38
N MET A 357 -11.05 -11.23 1.31
CA MET A 357 -11.40 -12.02 2.51
C MET A 357 -10.21 -12.72 3.16
N ASN A 358 -9.19 -13.07 2.38
CA ASN A 358 -8.02 -13.73 2.92
C ASN A 358 -6.73 -13.25 2.25
N PRO A 359 -5.63 -13.11 3.01
CA PRO A 359 -4.32 -12.93 2.43
C PRO A 359 -3.98 -14.16 1.61
N TYR A 360 -4.02 -14.01 0.29
CA TYR A 360 -3.58 -15.04 -0.67
C TYR A 360 -4.38 -16.36 -0.64
N VAL A 361 -5.51 -16.46 0.10
CA VAL A 361 -6.26 -17.74 0.16
C VAL A 361 -7.36 -17.76 -0.90
N PRO A 362 -7.21 -18.59 -1.94
CA PRO A 362 -8.20 -18.75 -3.00
C PRO A 362 -9.51 -19.41 -2.55
N PHE A 363 -10.52 -19.36 -3.44
CA PHE A 363 -11.79 -20.05 -3.21
C PHE A 363 -11.62 -21.58 -3.27
N MET A 364 -12.21 -22.29 -2.31
CA MET A 364 -12.29 -23.75 -2.30
C MET A 364 -13.65 -24.21 -2.83
N ASP A 365 -13.63 -24.99 -3.92
CA ASP A 365 -14.83 -25.68 -4.39
C ASP A 365 -15.05 -26.98 -3.61
N ALA A 366 -15.71 -26.84 -2.46
CA ALA A 366 -16.05 -27.95 -1.57
C ALA A 366 -16.99 -29.00 -2.22
N THR A 367 -17.57 -28.69 -3.38
CA THR A 367 -18.52 -29.55 -4.08
C THR A 367 -17.88 -30.32 -5.23
N ALA A 368 -16.59 -30.10 -5.51
CA ALA A 368 -15.85 -30.82 -6.54
C ALA A 368 -15.58 -32.27 -6.11
N GLN A 369 -15.91 -33.22 -6.98
CA GLN A 369 -15.74 -34.65 -6.71
C GLN A 369 -14.38 -35.13 -7.23
N PRO A 370 -13.57 -35.85 -6.42
CA PRO A 370 -12.32 -36.45 -6.87
C PRO A 370 -12.49 -37.31 -8.15
N GLY A 371 -11.51 -37.22 -9.05
CA GLY A 371 -11.50 -37.95 -10.32
C GLY A 371 -12.28 -37.27 -11.46
N LYS A 372 -12.97 -36.16 -11.18
CA LYS A 372 -13.67 -35.38 -12.21
C LYS A 372 -12.80 -34.27 -12.77
N ILE A 373 -13.12 -33.83 -13.99
CA ILE A 373 -12.53 -32.64 -14.61
C ILE A 373 -13.62 -31.59 -14.67
N TYR A 374 -13.27 -30.39 -14.23
CA TYR A 374 -14.16 -29.25 -14.24
C TYR A 374 -13.54 -28.11 -15.03
N GLU A 375 -14.32 -27.44 -15.85
CA GLU A 375 -13.97 -26.13 -16.39
C GLU A 375 -14.55 -25.04 -15.49
N TYR A 376 -13.72 -24.06 -15.13
CA TYR A 376 -14.08 -22.90 -14.33
C TYR A 376 -14.00 -21.62 -15.15
N ARG A 377 -14.86 -20.66 -14.82
CA ARG A 377 -14.76 -19.26 -15.27
C ARG A 377 -15.26 -18.33 -14.19
N ILE A 378 -14.62 -17.18 -14.09
CA ILE A 378 -14.92 -16.18 -13.07
C ILE A 378 -15.29 -14.84 -13.70
N TYR A 379 -16.15 -14.10 -13.01
CA TYR A 379 -16.66 -12.81 -13.44
C TYR A 379 -16.40 -11.80 -12.33
N ALA A 380 -15.88 -10.64 -12.68
CA ALA A 380 -15.88 -9.47 -11.82
C ALA A 380 -17.23 -8.74 -11.93
N VAL A 381 -17.74 -8.28 -10.79
CA VAL A 381 -19.04 -7.58 -10.69
C VAL A 381 -18.87 -6.25 -9.96
N SER A 382 -19.56 -5.23 -10.46
CA SER A 382 -19.74 -3.93 -9.82
C SER A 382 -21.22 -3.54 -9.84
N SER A 383 -21.57 -2.42 -9.20
CA SER A 383 -22.90 -1.82 -9.30
C SER A 383 -23.29 -1.40 -10.73
N ALA A 384 -22.33 -1.22 -11.64
CA ALA A 384 -22.59 -0.94 -13.06
C ALA A 384 -22.88 -2.20 -13.88
N GLY A 385 -22.60 -3.38 -13.32
CA GLY A 385 -22.87 -4.66 -13.95
C GLY A 385 -21.73 -5.65 -13.86
N ARG A 386 -21.89 -6.73 -14.62
CA ARG A 386 -21.04 -7.91 -14.65
C ARG A 386 -20.16 -7.91 -15.89
N SER A 387 -18.89 -8.23 -15.71
CA SER A 387 -17.92 -8.40 -16.81
C SER A 387 -18.28 -9.57 -17.75
N ALA A 388 -17.59 -9.66 -18.89
CA ALA A 388 -17.50 -10.91 -19.63
C ALA A 388 -16.77 -11.98 -18.78
N PRO A 389 -16.97 -13.29 -19.03
CA PRO A 389 -16.25 -14.32 -18.28
C PRO A 389 -14.74 -14.23 -18.54
N SER A 390 -13.95 -14.65 -17.54
CA SER A 390 -12.55 -15.01 -17.74
C SER A 390 -12.41 -16.07 -18.84
N PRO A 391 -11.21 -16.21 -19.43
CA PRO A 391 -10.83 -17.46 -20.09
C PRO A 391 -11.14 -18.66 -19.17
N THR A 392 -11.60 -19.75 -19.77
CA THR A 392 -11.94 -20.97 -19.02
C THR A 392 -10.69 -21.73 -18.61
N MET A 393 -10.67 -22.28 -17.40
CA MET A 393 -9.58 -23.12 -16.90
C MET A 393 -10.09 -24.52 -16.56
N SER A 394 -9.47 -25.54 -17.13
CA SER A 394 -9.73 -26.94 -16.79
C SER A 394 -8.90 -27.36 -15.58
N ILE A 395 -9.57 -27.86 -14.54
CA ILE A 395 -8.94 -28.32 -13.30
C ILE A 395 -9.38 -29.76 -13.03
N HIS A 396 -8.41 -30.64 -12.83
CA HIS A 396 -8.63 -32.00 -12.38
C HIS A 396 -8.87 -32.00 -10.87
N ALA A 397 -10.02 -32.47 -10.43
CA ALA A 397 -10.32 -32.64 -9.02
C ALA A 397 -9.54 -33.84 -8.48
N THR A 398 -8.52 -33.59 -7.66
CA THR A 398 -7.77 -34.64 -6.98
C THR A 398 -8.41 -34.94 -5.62
N SER A 399 -8.32 -36.19 -5.17
CA SER A 399 -8.56 -36.48 -3.74
C SER A 399 -7.53 -35.69 -2.95
N ALA A 400 -7.96 -34.93 -1.94
CA ALA A 400 -7.06 -34.12 -1.13
C ALA A 400 -5.82 -34.94 -0.75
N ALA A 401 -4.66 -34.57 -1.31
CA ALA A 401 -3.42 -35.01 -0.73
C ALA A 401 -3.35 -34.34 0.64
N SER A 402 -3.29 -35.14 1.70
CA SER A 402 -2.80 -34.70 2.99
C SER A 402 -1.57 -33.80 2.74
N ARG A 403 -1.67 -32.52 3.07
CA ARG A 403 -0.56 -31.57 2.96
C ARG A 403 0.68 -32.21 3.64
N PRO A 404 1.89 -32.11 3.07
CA PRO A 404 3.10 -32.24 3.86
C PRO A 404 3.14 -31.18 4.97
#